data_AF-A0A9X4KZ62-F1
#
_entry.id   AF-A0A9X4KZ62-F1
#
_cell.length_a   1.000
_cell.length_b   1.000
_cell.length_c   1.000
_cell.angle_alpha   90.00
_cell.angle_beta   90.00
_cell.angle_gamma   90.00
#
_symmetry.space_group_name_H-M   'P 1'
#
loop_
_entity.id
_entity.type
_entity.pdbx_description
1 polymer ?
#
loop_
_entity_poly.entity_id
_entity_poly.type
_entity_poly.pdbx_seq_one_letter_code
_entity_poly.pdbx_strand_id
1 'polypeptide(L)' 'MLNSKIFRNTQLILDKLIEKYELSSGSFSYLIILEKNEGINQNKLSEEVGNDKAMSARTIKKTR' A
#
# COMPACT_ATOMS: atom_id res chain seq x y z
N MET A 1 -8.95 7.44 18.06
CA MET A 1 -8.34 6.32 18.80
C MET A 1 -8.82 4.94 18.36
N LEU A 2 -10.13 4.72 18.14
CA LEU A 2 -10.67 3.44 17.66
C LEU A 2 -10.29 3.11 16.21
N ASN A 3 -10.48 4.04 15.27
CA ASN A 3 -10.14 3.83 13.85
C ASN A 3 -8.69 3.41 13.66
N SER A 4 -7.76 4.05 14.36
CA SER A 4 -6.33 3.70 14.31
C SER A 4 -6.02 2.32 14.91
N LYS A 5 -6.83 1.81 15.84
CA LYS A 5 -6.70 0.44 16.37
C LYS A 5 -7.26 -0.58 15.38
N ILE A 6 -8.41 -0.30 14.78
CA ILE A 6 -9.00 -1.13 13.73
C ILE A 6 -8.03 -1.23 12.56
N PHE A 7 -7.58 -0.09 12.04
CA PHE A 7 -6.64 -0.01 10.93
C PHE A 7 -5.37 -0.85 11.17
N ARG A 8 -4.73 -0.69 12.34
CA ARG A 8 -3.52 -1.46 12.68
C ARG A 8 -3.77 -2.96 12.81
N ASN A 9 -4.88 -3.37 13.42
CA ASN A 9 -5.22 -4.79 13.49
C ASN A 9 -5.50 -5.37 12.11
N THR A 10 -6.21 -4.64 11.25
CA THR A 10 -6.44 -5.05 9.86
C THR A 10 -5.13 -5.18 9.10
N GLN A 11 -4.20 -4.23 9.25
CA GLN A 11 -2.87 -4.32 8.64
C GLN A 11 -2.09 -5.55 9.10
N LEU A 12 -2.05 -5.82 10.42
CA LEU A 12 -1.35 -6.98 10.98
C LEU A 12 -1.92 -8.31 10.50
N ILE A 13 -3.25 -8.41 10.39
CA ILE A 13 -3.91 -9.61 9.86
C ILE A 13 -3.61 -9.76 8.38
N LEU A 14 -3.71 -8.67 7.60
CA LEU A 14 -3.44 -8.69 6.17
C LEU A 14 -1.98 -9.08 5.89
N ASP A 15 -1.02 -8.48 6.60
CA ASP A 15 0.42 -8.78 6.48
C ASP A 15 0.67 -10.28 6.60
N LYS A 16 0.12 -10.93 7.64
CA LYS A 16 0.26 -12.39 7.84
C LYS A 16 -0.31 -13.22 6.70
N LEU A 17 -1.37 -12.76 6.05
CA LEU A 17 -2.02 -13.49 4.96
C LEU A 17 -1.24 -13.40 3.64
N ILE A 18 -0.56 -12.27 3.42
CA ILE A 18 0.12 -11.95 2.14
C ILE A 18 1.64 -12.01 2.22
N GLU A 19 2.21 -12.29 3.39
CA GLU A 19 3.65 -12.48 3.60
C GLU A 19 4.25 -13.53 2.64
N LYS A 20 3.50 -14.58 2.33
CA LYS A 20 3.90 -15.63 1.35
C LYS A 20 4.11 -15.12 -0.08
N TYR A 21 3.63 -13.92 -0.39
CA TYR A 21 3.84 -13.24 -1.66
C TYR A 21 4.92 -12.15 -1.56
N GLU A 22 5.64 -12.08 -0.44
CA GLU A 22 6.61 -11.03 -0.12
C GLU A 22 6.01 -9.61 -0.10
N LEU A 23 4.69 -9.54 0.13
CA LEU A 23 3.94 -8.29 0.23
C LEU A 23 3.67 -7.91 1.68
N SER A 24 3.32 -6.63 1.88
CA SER A 24 2.74 -6.11 3.11
C SER A 24 1.51 -5.28 2.79
N SER A 25 0.67 -5.03 3.78
CA SER A 25 -0.48 -4.13 3.73
C SER A 25 -0.09 -2.76 3.16
N GLY A 26 1.12 -2.30 3.45
CA GLY A 26 1.68 -1.06 2.90
C GLY A 26 1.96 -1.11 1.39
N SER A 27 2.49 -2.22 0.86
CA SER A 27 2.70 -2.38 -0.60
C SER A 27 1.44 -2.80 -1.34
N PHE A 28 0.56 -3.56 -0.67
CA PHE A 28 -0.69 -4.06 -1.22
C PHE A 28 -1.65 -2.93 -1.63
N SER A 29 -1.73 -1.85 -0.85
CA SER A 29 -2.55 -0.68 -1.21
C SER A 29 -2.14 -0.08 -2.56
N TYR A 30 -0.84 -0.08 -2.89
CA TYR A 30 -0.35 0.41 -4.18
C TYR A 30 -0.81 -0.50 -5.33
N LEU A 31 -0.73 -1.82 -5.14
CA LEU A 31 -1.13 -2.80 -6.15
C LEU A 31 -2.62 -2.69 -6.49
N ILE A 32 -3.48 -2.54 -5.48
CA ILE A 32 -4.92 -2.41 -5.69
C ILE A 32 -5.27 -1.12 -6.47
N ILE A 33 -4.57 -0.02 -6.21
CA ILE A 33 -4.82 1.23 -6.94
C ILE A 33 -4.28 1.15 -8.37
N LEU A 34 -3.11 0.53 -8.56
CA LEU A 34 -2.53 0.30 -9.89
C LEU A 34 -3.43 -0.59 -10.75
N GLU A 35 -3.98 -1.67 -10.19
CA GLU A 35 -4.89 -2.58 -10.89
C GLU A 35 -6.17 -1.86 -11.34
N LYS A 36 -6.72 -0.98 -10.50
CA LYS A 36 -7.92 -0.20 -10.83
C LYS A 36 -7.67 1.00 -11.74
N ASN A 37 -6.43 1.48 -11.81
CA ASN A 37 -6.05 2.71 -12.52
C ASN A 37 -4.80 2.46 -13.37
N GLU A 38 -4.92 1.59 -14.36
CA GLU A 38 -3.81 1.28 -15.26
C GLU A 38 -3.26 2.57 -15.90
N GLY A 39 -1.93 2.72 -15.90
CA GLY A 39 -1.26 3.93 -16.40
C GLY A 39 -1.26 5.14 -15.46
N ILE A 40 -1.76 5.02 -14.22
CA ILE A 40 -1.66 6.08 -13.21
C ILE A 40 -0.19 6.47 -12.98
N ASN A 41 0.09 7.77 -12.96
CA ASN A 41 1.44 8.25 -12.67
C ASN A 41 1.75 8.23 -11.16
N GLN A 42 3.04 8.22 -10.81
CA GLN A 42 3.51 8.12 -9.43
C GLN A 42 3.00 9.24 -8.51
N ASN A 43 2.86 10.48 -9.02
CA ASN A 43 2.36 11.58 -8.21
C ASN A 43 0.92 11.33 -7.79
N LYS A 44 0.06 10.96 -8.75
CA LYS A 44 -1.34 10.64 -8.49
C LYS A 44 -1.48 9.42 -7.59
N LEU A 45 -0.68 8.38 -7.81
CA LEU A 45 -0.65 7.20 -6.95
C LEU A 45 -0.30 7.54 -5.49
N SER A 46 0.62 8.47 -5.26
CA SER A 46 0.99 8.91 -3.91
C SER A 46 -0.18 9.60 -3.20
N GLU A 47 -0.92 10.44 -3.94
CA GLU A 47 -2.13 11.11 -3.44
C GLU A 47 -3.25 10.11 -3.10
N GLU A 48 -3.53 9.16 -3.99
CA GLU A 48 -4.59 8.14 -3.79
C GLU A 48 -4.30 7.22 -2.60
N VAL A 49 -3.02 6.86 -2.38
CA VAL A 49 -2.61 6.07 -1.21
C VAL A 49 -2.61 6.92 0.07
N GLY A 50 -2.46 8.25 -0.05
CA GLY A 50 -2.31 9.16 1.09
C GLY A 50 -0.91 9.16 1.72
N ASN A 51 0.11 8.77 0.95
CA ASN A 51 1.52 8.76 1.38
C ASN A 51 2.32 9.88 0.70
N ASP A 52 3.45 10.28 1.31
CA ASP A 52 4.39 11.16 0.63
C ASP A 52 5.11 10.46 -0.52
N LYS A 53 5.58 11.27 -1.49
CA LYS A 53 6.21 10.78 -2.72
C LYS A 53 7.46 9.93 -2.46
N ALA A 54 8.22 10.21 -1.40
CA ALA A 54 9.43 9.47 -1.08
C ALA A 54 9.12 8.10 -0.46
N MET A 55 8.10 8.00 0.39
CA MET A 55 7.54 6.71 0.81
C MET A 55 6.98 5.93 -0.39
N SER A 56 6.18 6.56 -1.24
CA SER A 56 5.64 5.91 -2.43
C SER A 56 6.72 5.40 -3.37
N ALA A 57 7.77 6.18 -3.64
CA ALA A 57 8.91 5.76 -4.45
C ALA A 57 9.60 4.51 -3.89
N ARG A 58 9.84 4.48 -2.57
CA ARG A 58 10.47 3.33 -1.89
C ARG A 58 9.60 2.09 -1.95
N THR A 59 8.30 2.23 -1.69
CA THR A 59 7.36 1.11 -1.74
C THR A 59 7.23 0.57 -3.15
N ILE A 60 7.04 1.42 -4.17
CA ILE A 60 6.97 0.99 -5.57
C ILE A 60 8.25 0.25 -5.98
N LYS A 61 9.44 0.74 -5.59
CA LYS A 61 10.70 0.07 -5.87
C LYS A 61 10.80 -1.31 -5.22
N LYS A 62 10.18 -1.50 -4.04
CA LYS A 62 10.18 -2.79 -3.33
C LYS A 62 9.20 -3.79 -3.95
N THR A 63 8.09 -3.32 -4.51
CA THR A 63 7.03 -4.16 -5.10
C THR A 63 7.28 -4.50 -6.58
N ARG A 64 8.40 -4.04 -7.14
CA ARG A 64 8.78 -4.24 -8.54
C ARG A 64 9.84 -5.33 -8.64
#